data_AF-A0A7C1YGB3-F1
#
_entry.id   AF-A0A7C1YGB3-F1
#
_cell.length_a   1.000
_cell.length_b   1.000
_cell.length_c   1.000
_cell.angle_alpha   90.00
_cell.angle_beta   90.00
_cell.angle_gamma   90.00
#
_symmetry.space_group_name_H-M   'P 1'
#
loop_
_entity.id
_entity.type
_entity.pdbx_description
1 polymer ?
#
loop_
_entity_poly.entity_id
_entity_poly.type
_entity_poly.pdbx_seq_one_letter_code
_entity_poly.pdbx_strand_id
1 'polypeptide(L)' 'LIKKGLKAGDIVKEIAPIVDGGGGGRPQMAQAGGKNPAKIGDALARALEMITEKLGV' A
#
# COMPACT_ATOMS: atom_id res chain seq x y z
N LEU A 1 -1.48 12.93 -2.47
CA LEU A 1 -2.06 11.92 -1.53
C LEU A 1 -2.59 12.58 -0.26
N ILE A 2 -1.74 13.17 0.59
CA ILE A 2 -2.16 13.70 1.91
C ILE A 2 -3.27 14.76 1.81
N LYS A 3 -3.17 15.72 0.89
CA LYS A 3 -4.21 16.76 0.67
C LYS A 3 -5.57 16.18 0.23
N LYS A 4 -5.60 14.95 -0.26
CA LYS A 4 -6.81 14.19 -0.63
C LYS A 4 -7.19 13.14 0.45
N GLY A 5 -6.65 13.27 1.66
CA GLY A 5 -6.96 12.37 2.79
C GLY A 5 -6.25 11.01 2.78
N LEU A 6 -5.43 10.71 1.76
CA LEU A 6 -4.73 9.43 1.65
C LEU A 6 -3.30 9.50 2.20
N LYS A 7 -2.99 8.65 3.19
CA LYS A 7 -1.65 8.51 3.79
C LYS A 7 -0.93 7.29 3.23
N ALA A 8 0.36 7.42 2.95
CA ALA A 8 1.19 6.32 2.45
C ALA A 8 1.20 5.12 3.41
N GLY A 9 1.22 5.36 4.72
CA GLY A 9 1.19 4.31 5.74
C GLY A 9 -0.09 3.45 5.72
N ASP A 10 -1.22 4.02 5.30
CA ASP A 10 -2.48 3.26 5.23
C ASP A 10 -2.48 2.31 4.04
N ILE A 11 -1.95 2.75 2.90
CA ILE A 11 -1.76 1.90 1.71
C ILE A 11 -0.83 0.74 2.04
N VAL A 12 0.31 1.03 2.67
CA VAL A 12 1.30 0.01 3.04
C VAL A 12 0.73 -1.01 4.01
N LYS A 13 -0.06 -0.59 5.00
CA LYS A 13 -0.72 -1.50 5.95
C LYS A 13 -1.73 -2.44 5.28
N GLU A 14 -2.43 -1.97 4.25
CA GLU A 14 -3.36 -2.79 3.48
C GLU A 14 -2.62 -3.87 2.67
N ILE A 15 -1.53 -3.50 1.99
CA ILE A 15 -0.88 -4.39 1.00
C ILE A 15 0.20 -5.29 1.59
N ALA A 16 0.83 -4.92 2.71
CA ALA A 16 1.90 -5.72 3.31
C ALA A 16 1.49 -7.15 3.70
N PRO A 17 0.28 -7.41 4.24
CA PRO A 17 -0.17 -8.77 4.52
C PRO A 17 -0.27 -9.67 3.28
N ILE A 18 -0.50 -9.11 2.10
CA ILE A 18 -0.61 -9.88 0.84
C ILE A 18 0.71 -10.61 0.53
N VAL A 19 1.84 -10.00 0.86
CA VAL A 19 3.19 -10.59 0.68
C VAL A 19 3.72 -11.28 1.94
N ASP A 20 2.83 -11.68 2.86
CA ASP A 20 3.18 -12.25 4.17
C ASP A 20 4.18 -11.36 4.93
N GLY A 21 3.87 -10.06 4.93
CA GLY A 21 4.77 -9.00 5.32
C GLY A 21 4.19 -7.98 6.28
N GLY A 22 5.02 -6.99 6.60
CA GLY A 22 4.67 -5.85 7.45
C GLY A 22 5.32 -4.58 6.93
N GLY A 23 4.84 -3.44 7.41
CA GLY A 23 5.36 -2.15 6.95
C GLY A 23 4.81 -0.98 7.74
N GLY A 24 5.37 0.19 7.46
CA GLY A 24 5.01 1.43 8.11
C GLY A 24 5.76 2.63 7.55
N GLY A 25 5.45 3.79 8.10
CA GLY A 25 6.12 5.03 7.75
C GLY A 25 5.29 6.26 8.07
N ARG A 26 5.74 7.39 7.52
CA ARG A 26 5.11 8.69 7.69
C ARG A 26 3.96 8.86 6.68
N PRO A 27 3.03 9.80 6.91
CA PRO A 27 1.93 10.06 5.97
C PRO A 27 2.35 10.29 4.51
N GLN A 28 3.54 10.85 4.28
CA GLN A 28 4.10 11.14 2.96
C GLN A 28 4.93 10.00 2.36
N MET A 29 5.38 9.05 3.17
CA MET A 29 6.29 7.98 2.75
C MET A 29 6.16 6.79 3.69
N ALA A 30 5.91 5.61 3.14
CA ALA A 30 5.91 4.36 3.87
C ALA A 30 6.55 3.25 3.05
N GLN A 31 7.01 2.20 3.73
CA GLN A 31 7.67 1.05 3.13
C GLN A 31 7.16 -0.23 3.78
N ALA A 32 7.08 -1.30 2.98
CA ALA A 32 6.76 -2.65 3.43
C ALA A 32 7.75 -3.65 2.85
N GLY A 33 7.89 -4.77 3.56
CA GLY A 33 8.58 -5.96 3.09
C GLY A 33 7.80 -7.20 3.52
N GLY A 34 8.03 -8.32 2.84
CA GLY A 34 7.33 -9.57 3.11
C GLY A 34 8.13 -10.79 2.71
N LYS A 35 7.67 -11.96 3.17
CA LYS A 35 8.34 -13.24 2.96
C LYS A 35 7.92 -13.92 1.66
N ASN A 36 6.87 -13.43 1.01
CA ASN A 36 6.28 -14.04 -0.17
C ASN A 36 6.44 -13.14 -1.42
N PRO A 37 7.58 -13.21 -2.11
CA PRO A 37 7.84 -12.39 -3.29
C PRO A 37 6.91 -12.74 -4.47
N ALA A 38 6.34 -13.95 -4.50
CA ALA A 38 5.43 -14.37 -5.58
C ALA A 38 4.14 -13.54 -5.62
N LYS A 39 3.71 -12.97 -4.47
CA LYS A 39 2.50 -12.14 -4.35
C LYS A 39 2.75 -10.64 -4.52
N ILE A 40 3.95 -10.22 -4.93
CA ILE A 40 4.26 -8.80 -5.16
C ILE A 40 3.33 -8.20 -6.23
N GLY A 41 3.01 -8.97 -7.28
CA GLY A 41 2.07 -8.52 -8.31
C GLY A 41 0.69 -8.20 -7.75
N ASP A 42 0.14 -9.09 -6.93
CA ASP A 42 -1.17 -8.92 -6.28
C ASP A 42 -1.18 -7.71 -5.34
N ALA A 43 -0.11 -7.51 -4.57
CA ALA A 43 0.03 -6.37 -3.67
C ALA A 43 0.08 -5.04 -4.42
N LEU A 44 0.79 -4.98 -5.56
CA LEU A 44 0.85 -3.80 -6.42
C LEU A 44 -0.49 -3.51 -7.11
N ALA A 45 -1.19 -4.54 -7.58
CA ALA A 45 -2.52 -4.40 -8.17
C ALA A 45 -3.51 -3.83 -7.14
N ARG A 46 -3.53 -4.40 -5.93
CA ARG A 46 -4.37 -3.89 -4.83
C ARG A 46 -4.03 -2.46 -4.43
N ALA A 47 -2.74 -2.10 -4.44
CA ALA A 47 -2.32 -0.73 -4.18
C ALA A 47 -2.88 0.24 -5.22
N LEU A 48 -2.82 -0.14 -6.51
CA LEU A 48 -3.34 0.65 -7.61
C LEU A 48 -4.86 0.87 -7.44
N GLU A 49 -5.62 -0.21 -7.22
CA GLU A 49 -7.08 -0.15 -7.00
C GLU A 49 -7.47 0.81 -5.86
N MET A 50 -6.81 0.68 -4.71
CA MET A 50 -7.09 1.54 -3.55
C MET A 50 -6.77 3.01 -3.86
N ILE A 51 -5.69 3.27 -4.60
CA ILE A 51 -5.29 4.63 -4.97
C ILE A 51 -6.32 5.21 -5.95
N THR A 52 -6.73 4.47 -6.98
CA THR A 52 -7.76 4.90 -7.95
C THR A 52 -9.08 5.19 -7.27
N GLU A 53 -9.55 4.29 -6.40
CA GLU A 53 -10.80 4.44 -5.65
C GLU A 53 -10.80 5.71 -4.79
N LYS A 54 -9.71 5.95 -4.05
CA LYS A 54 -9.60 7.10 -3.14
C LYS A 54 -9.31 8.41 -3.86
N LEU A 55 -8.71 8.37 -5.05
CA LEU A 55 -8.40 9.58 -5.82
C LEU A 55 -9.50 9.91 -6.84
N GLY A 56 -10.44 9.00 -7.09
CA GLY A 56 -11.53 9.14 -8.05
C GLY A 56 -11.03 9.21 -9.49
N VAL A 57 -9.99 8.45 -9.82
CA VAL A 57 -9.34 8.42 -11.14
C VAL A 57 -9.30 7.02 -11.71
#